data_AF-A0A4P6UJ01-F1
#
_entry.id   AF-A0A4P6UJ01-F1
#
_cell.length_a   1.000
_cell.length_b   1.000
_cell.length_c   1.000
_cell.angle_alpha   90.00
_cell.angle_beta   90.00
_cell.angle_gamma   90.00
#
_symmetry.space_group_name_H-M   'P 1'
#
loop_
_entity.id
_entity.type
_entity.pdbx_description
1 polymer ?
#
loop_
_entity_poly.entity_id
_entity_poly.type
_entity_poly.pdbx_seq_one_letter_code
_entity_poly.pdbx_strand_id
1 'polypeptide(L)'
;MLNIFTLVNGRLFQEEIESLEELSRFQPIWVDLEAPTLEEKRWVKQYYGLSIPEDAMDEDIEESARFYEEDNGDLHIRSDFLITDEDQPRSVRAAFILNLANDQLKSKGVLFSIHDEDLPVFRLLRMRARRAPGLIADAKEVLLKLFDADVEYCADRLESVYDELEKASKLVLSGEVTDELAGDVLAAIARQEDLNGRIRRNAMDTRRAVSFMMRSRMLGAEQFEEARQIMRDIDSLDGHTAFLFDKINFLMDATVGFININQNKIIKIFSVASVAFLPPTMIASLYGMNFEHMPELSQPWGYPFALGLMVLSAVVPMVYFHKKGWLRR
;
A
#
# COMPACT_ATOMS: atom_id res chain seq x y z
N MET A 1 -23.19 -14.81 8.69
CA MET A 1 -22.78 -16.13 9.23
C MET A 1 -22.25 -15.92 10.64
N LEU A 2 -22.93 -16.55 11.59
CA LEU A 2 -22.56 -16.57 13.00
C LEU A 2 -21.64 -17.75 13.29
N ASN A 3 -20.37 -17.49 13.58
CA ASN A 3 -19.38 -18.50 13.94
C ASN A 3 -19.09 -18.42 15.44
N ILE A 4 -19.16 -19.56 16.14
CA ILE A 4 -19.02 -19.58 17.60
C ILE A 4 -17.84 -20.45 18.00
N PHE A 5 -17.03 -19.93 18.91
CA PHE A 5 -15.80 -20.57 19.31
C PHE A 5 -15.73 -20.85 20.81
N THR A 6 -15.59 -22.12 21.16
CA THR A 6 -15.43 -22.62 22.52
C THR A 6 -13.98 -23.04 22.78
N LEU A 7 -13.57 -23.03 24.05
CA LEU A 7 -12.25 -23.50 24.46
C LEU A 7 -12.35 -24.92 25.00
N VAL A 8 -11.76 -25.89 24.29
CA VAL A 8 -11.74 -27.31 24.71
C VAL A 8 -10.29 -27.78 24.79
N ASN A 9 -9.84 -28.17 25.99
CA ASN A 9 -8.46 -28.60 26.27
C ASN A 9 -7.40 -27.58 25.77
N GLY A 10 -7.68 -26.28 25.97
CA GLY A 10 -6.79 -25.19 25.54
C GLY A 10 -6.73 -24.97 24.03
N ARG A 11 -7.64 -25.55 23.25
CA ARG A 11 -7.76 -25.31 21.80
C ARG A 11 -9.08 -24.64 21.50
N LEU A 12 -9.06 -23.78 20.49
CA LEU A 12 -10.26 -23.12 19.98
C LEU A 12 -10.98 -24.05 18.99
N PHE A 13 -12.24 -24.37 19.28
CA PHE A 13 -13.10 -25.16 18.41
C PHE A 13 -14.27 -24.33 17.90
N GLN A 14 -14.54 -24.45 16.61
CA GLN A 14 -15.73 -23.86 16.00
C GLN A 14 -16.92 -24.80 16.24
N GLU A 15 -18.00 -24.26 16.78
CA GLU A 15 -19.28 -24.93 16.93
C GLU A 15 -20.19 -24.48 15.79
N GLU A 16 -20.84 -25.43 15.11
CA GLU A 16 -21.88 -25.14 14.14
C GLU A 16 -23.20 -24.90 14.88
N ILE A 17 -23.89 -23.80 14.55
CA ILE A 17 -25.13 -23.41 15.20
C ILE A 17 -26.18 -23.13 14.13
N GLU A 18 -27.25 -23.91 14.16
CA GLU A 18 -28.38 -23.77 13.26
C GLU A 18 -29.60 -23.12 13.96
N SER A 19 -29.56 -22.97 15.29
CA SER A 19 -30.67 -22.42 16.06
C SER A 19 -30.27 -21.69 17.35
N LEU A 20 -31.17 -20.82 17.84
CA LEU A 20 -31.03 -20.14 19.14
C LEU A 20 -30.96 -21.12 20.33
N GLU A 21 -31.59 -22.29 20.21
CA GLU A 21 -31.55 -23.33 21.25
C GLU A 21 -30.16 -23.97 21.34
N GLU A 22 -29.49 -24.19 20.22
CA GLU A 22 -28.10 -24.66 20.19
C GLU A 22 -27.13 -23.63 20.75
N LEU A 23 -27.33 -22.35 20.43
CA LEU A 23 -26.59 -21.24 21.02
C LEU A 23 -26.58 -21.29 22.56
N SER A 24 -27.70 -21.72 23.14
CA SER A 24 -27.84 -21.80 24.59
C SER A 24 -27.02 -22.89 25.29
N ARG A 25 -26.49 -23.85 24.52
CA ARG A 25 -25.76 -25.02 25.04
C ARG A 25 -24.28 -24.76 25.23
N PHE A 26 -23.75 -23.70 24.64
CA PHE A 26 -22.32 -23.40 24.63
C PHE A 26 -22.01 -22.15 25.45
N GLN A 27 -20.80 -22.12 26.03
CA GLN A 27 -20.19 -20.93 26.63
C GLN A 27 -18.97 -20.56 25.79
N PRO A 28 -19.15 -19.78 24.70
CA PRO A 28 -18.04 -19.40 23.86
C PRO A 28 -17.17 -18.35 24.53
N ILE A 29 -15.91 -18.27 24.08
CA ILE A 29 -15.01 -17.15 24.41
C ILE A 29 -14.95 -16.14 23.26
N TRP A 30 -15.38 -16.54 22.06
CA TRP A 30 -15.40 -15.69 20.87
C TRP A 30 -16.58 -16.04 19.98
N VAL A 31 -17.33 -15.01 19.56
CA VAL A 31 -18.43 -15.06 18.61
C VAL A 31 -18.06 -14.15 17.45
N ASP A 32 -17.90 -14.73 16.27
CA ASP A 32 -17.49 -14.03 15.06
C ASP A 32 -18.66 -13.91 14.08
N LEU A 33 -19.06 -12.68 13.80
CA LEU A 33 -20.17 -12.33 12.93
C LEU A 33 -19.64 -11.83 11.59
N GLU A 34 -19.60 -12.73 10.61
CA GLU A 34 -19.20 -12.43 9.23
C GLU A 34 -20.45 -12.11 8.40
N ALA A 35 -20.59 -10.89 7.90
CA ALA A 35 -21.76 -10.39 7.17
C ALA A 35 -23.10 -10.83 7.84
N PRO A 36 -23.32 -10.50 9.12
CA PRO A 36 -24.42 -11.07 9.89
C PRO A 36 -25.79 -10.61 9.40
N THR A 37 -26.71 -11.57 9.28
CA THR A 37 -28.11 -11.30 8.96
C THR A 37 -28.82 -10.59 10.11
N LEU A 38 -29.95 -9.93 9.81
CA LEU A 38 -30.79 -9.32 10.84
C LEU A 38 -31.28 -10.33 11.88
N GLU A 39 -31.45 -11.59 11.50
CA GLU A 39 -31.84 -12.68 12.39
C GLU A 39 -30.71 -13.05 13.35
N GLU A 40 -29.48 -13.24 12.85
CA GLU A 40 -28.30 -13.50 13.67
C GLU A 40 -28.03 -12.35 14.66
N LYS A 41 -28.16 -11.09 14.23
CA LYS A 41 -28.06 -9.92 15.13
C LYS A 41 -29.13 -9.95 16.23
N ARG A 42 -30.36 -10.38 15.92
CA ARG A 42 -31.43 -10.55 16.92
C ARG A 42 -31.12 -11.67 17.90
N TRP A 43 -30.55 -12.78 17.45
CA TRP A 43 -30.14 -13.87 18.33
C TRP A 43 -29.09 -13.40 19.34
N VAL A 44 -28.08 -12.64 18.87
CA VAL A 44 -27.07 -12.06 19.77
C VAL A 44 -27.70 -11.14 20.81
N LYS A 45 -28.60 -10.24 20.38
CA LYS A 45 -29.31 -9.34 21.29
C LYS A 45 -30.18 -10.07 22.31
N GLN A 46 -30.93 -11.09 21.89
CA GLN A 46 -31.84 -11.83 22.77
C GLN A 46 -31.08 -12.72 23.77
N TYR A 47 -30.01 -13.37 23.32
CA TYR A 47 -29.30 -14.35 24.14
C TYR A 47 -28.23 -13.73 25.01
N TYR A 48 -27.40 -12.85 24.43
CA TYR A 48 -26.29 -12.22 25.14
C TYR A 48 -26.66 -10.88 25.78
N GLY A 49 -27.79 -10.28 25.39
CA GLY A 49 -28.16 -8.93 25.82
C GLY A 49 -27.30 -7.83 25.19
N LEU A 50 -26.50 -8.17 24.18
CA LEU A 50 -25.56 -7.28 23.52
C LEU A 50 -26.20 -6.63 22.29
N SER A 51 -26.14 -5.30 22.23
CA SER A 51 -26.64 -4.54 21.08
C SER A 51 -25.47 -4.12 20.20
N ILE A 52 -25.45 -4.60 18.96
CA ILE A 52 -24.46 -4.19 17.97
C ILE A 52 -24.88 -2.81 17.43
N PRO A 53 -24.03 -1.77 17.52
CA PRO A 53 -24.34 -0.45 16.97
C PRO A 53 -24.64 -0.52 15.46
N GLU A 54 -25.58 0.29 14.98
CA GLU A 54 -25.91 0.32 13.54
C GLU A 54 -24.76 0.85 12.69
N ASP A 55 -23.98 1.77 13.26
CA ASP A 55 -22.79 2.40 12.68
C ASP A 55 -21.50 1.59 12.91
N ALA A 56 -21.59 0.34 13.39
CA ALA A 56 -20.41 -0.44 13.75
C ALA A 56 -19.40 -0.59 12.59
N MET A 57 -19.90 -0.63 11.36
CA MET A 57 -19.12 -0.74 10.12
C MET A 57 -18.94 0.59 9.38
N ASP A 58 -19.43 1.71 9.92
CA ASP A 58 -19.31 3.01 9.26
C ASP A 58 -17.84 3.43 9.16
N GLU A 59 -17.39 3.77 7.95
CA GLU A 59 -16.03 4.24 7.70
C GLU A 59 -15.82 5.70 8.13
N ASP A 60 -16.89 6.50 8.10
CA ASP A 60 -16.92 7.94 8.42
C ASP A 60 -17.17 8.19 9.91
N ILE A 61 -16.28 7.65 10.75
CA ILE A 61 -16.33 7.85 12.20
C ILE A 61 -15.13 8.63 12.71
N GLU A 62 -15.36 9.51 13.69
CA GLU A 62 -14.28 10.21 14.38
C GLU A 62 -13.35 9.21 15.08
N GLU A 63 -12.06 9.53 15.12
CA GLU A 63 -11.04 8.64 15.69
C GLU A 63 -11.26 8.35 17.18
N SER A 64 -11.82 9.30 17.92
CA SER A 64 -12.26 9.17 19.32
C SER A 64 -13.42 8.19 19.49
N ALA A 65 -14.24 8.00 18.46
CA ALA A 65 -15.38 7.07 18.46
C ALA A 65 -14.97 5.64 18.07
N ARG A 66 -13.71 5.40 17.69
CA ARG A 66 -13.22 4.05 17.37
C ARG A 66 -12.93 3.19 18.60
N PHE A 67 -12.59 3.83 19.72
CA PHE A 67 -12.14 3.14 20.93
C PHE A 67 -12.78 3.77 22.17
N TYR A 68 -13.79 3.12 22.74
CA TYR A 68 -14.50 3.66 23.89
C TYR A 68 -15.06 2.56 24.79
N GLU A 69 -15.37 2.96 26.02
CA GLU A 69 -16.10 2.14 27.00
C GLU A 69 -17.50 2.74 27.13
N GLU A 70 -18.54 1.93 26.98
CA GLU A 70 -19.92 2.34 27.22
C GLU A 70 -20.24 2.39 28.72
N ASP A 71 -21.32 3.09 29.08
CA ASP A 71 -21.80 3.19 30.47
C ASP A 71 -22.11 1.83 31.11
N ASN A 72 -22.39 0.81 30.28
CA ASN A 72 -22.63 -0.56 30.72
C ASN A 72 -21.32 -1.37 30.95
N GLY A 73 -20.16 -0.77 30.68
CA GLY A 73 -18.82 -1.37 30.77
C GLY A 73 -18.42 -2.25 29.57
N ASP A 74 -19.16 -2.20 28.46
CA ASP A 74 -18.76 -2.83 27.20
C ASP A 74 -17.63 -2.01 26.56
N LEU A 75 -16.57 -2.70 26.17
CA LEU A 75 -15.46 -2.11 25.43
C LEU A 75 -15.72 -2.26 23.94
N HIS A 76 -15.71 -1.15 23.23
CA HIS A 76 -15.86 -1.07 21.78
C HIS A 76 -14.53 -0.70 21.14
N ILE A 77 -14.05 -1.55 20.23
CA ILE A 77 -12.81 -1.36 19.49
C ILE A 77 -13.11 -1.56 18.01
N ARG A 78 -12.89 -0.53 17.20
CA ARG A 78 -13.08 -0.58 15.75
C ARG A 78 -11.73 -0.46 15.08
N SER A 79 -11.30 -1.50 14.36
CA SER A 79 -9.96 -1.54 13.76
C SER A 79 -9.96 -2.04 12.31
N ASP A 80 -9.04 -1.53 11.51
CA ASP A 80 -8.92 -1.82 10.08
C ASP A 80 -7.88 -2.93 9.82
N PHE A 81 -8.27 -4.00 9.13
CA PHE A 81 -7.41 -5.14 8.76
C PHE A 81 -7.06 -5.10 7.27
N LEU A 82 -5.82 -5.46 6.92
CA LEU A 82 -5.35 -5.42 5.53
C LEU A 82 -5.71 -6.69 4.75
N ILE A 83 -6.28 -6.53 3.54
CA ILE A 83 -6.47 -7.58 2.54
C ILE A 83 -5.63 -7.25 1.31
N THR A 84 -4.84 -8.23 0.84
CA THR A 84 -3.96 -8.09 -0.32
C THR A 84 -4.01 -9.28 -1.27
N ASP A 85 -5.03 -10.14 -1.14
CA ASP A 85 -5.19 -11.35 -1.97
C ASP A 85 -5.71 -11.05 -3.39
N GLU A 86 -6.01 -9.78 -3.70
CA GLU A 86 -6.44 -9.29 -5.01
C GLU A 86 -5.48 -8.18 -5.49
N ASP A 87 -5.43 -7.92 -6.80
CA ASP A 87 -4.61 -6.84 -7.41
C ASP A 87 -4.90 -5.42 -6.86
N GLN A 88 -5.89 -5.32 -5.96
CA GLN A 88 -6.30 -4.10 -5.27
C GLN A 88 -6.24 -4.31 -3.75
N PRO A 89 -5.12 -3.93 -3.10
CA PRO A 89 -5.03 -3.99 -1.64
C PRO A 89 -6.05 -3.03 -1.02
N ARG A 90 -6.79 -3.51 -0.02
CA ARG A 90 -7.80 -2.72 0.71
C ARG A 90 -7.73 -2.97 2.20
N SER A 91 -8.21 -2.00 2.97
CA SER A 91 -8.37 -2.12 4.41
C SER A 91 -9.84 -2.34 4.70
N VAL A 92 -10.17 -3.33 5.53
CA VAL A 92 -11.54 -3.70 5.88
C VAL A 92 -11.73 -3.54 7.38
N ARG A 93 -12.80 -2.87 7.77
CA ARG A 93 -13.15 -2.64 9.17
C ARG A 93 -13.63 -3.92 9.83
N ALA A 94 -13.13 -4.19 11.03
CA ALA A 94 -13.76 -5.07 11.99
C ALA A 94 -14.09 -4.31 13.27
N ALA A 95 -15.29 -4.52 13.80
CA ALA A 95 -15.70 -4.03 15.10
C ALA A 95 -15.63 -5.15 16.12
N PHE A 96 -15.12 -4.82 17.31
CA PHE A 96 -15.03 -5.72 18.44
C PHE A 96 -15.80 -5.14 19.61
N ILE A 97 -16.57 -6.01 20.26
CA ILE A 97 -17.30 -5.68 21.48
C ILE A 97 -16.92 -6.71 22.54
N LEU A 98 -16.46 -6.23 23.69
CA LEU A 98 -16.04 -7.09 24.80
C LEU A 98 -16.65 -6.60 26.11
N ASN A 99 -17.47 -7.44 26.73
CA ASN A 99 -18.02 -7.17 28.04
C ASN A 99 -17.12 -7.77 29.13
N LEU A 100 -16.59 -6.93 30.03
CA LEU A 100 -15.80 -7.38 31.18
C LEU A 100 -16.44 -7.07 32.54
N ALA A 101 -17.40 -6.15 32.59
CA ALA A 101 -17.91 -5.58 33.84
C ALA A 101 -19.30 -6.08 34.24
N ASN A 102 -20.19 -6.40 33.27
CA ASN A 102 -21.59 -6.66 33.56
C ASN A 102 -21.86 -8.14 33.82
N ASP A 103 -21.82 -8.54 35.09
CA ASP A 103 -22.07 -9.92 35.54
C ASP A 103 -23.46 -10.48 35.22
N GLN A 104 -24.42 -9.61 34.87
CA GLN A 104 -25.79 -10.02 34.57
C GLN A 104 -25.97 -10.47 33.12
N LEU A 105 -25.04 -10.10 32.23
CA LEU A 105 -25.11 -10.42 30.81
C LEU A 105 -24.31 -11.68 30.50
N LYS A 106 -24.86 -12.51 29.62
CA LYS A 106 -24.15 -13.70 29.11
C LYS A 106 -22.98 -13.34 28.19
N SER A 107 -22.88 -12.09 27.76
CA SER A 107 -21.75 -11.57 26.99
C SER A 107 -20.46 -11.44 27.80
N LYS A 108 -20.53 -11.48 29.15
CA LYS A 108 -19.35 -11.28 29.99
C LYS A 108 -18.26 -12.31 29.68
N GLY A 109 -17.07 -11.82 29.35
CA GLY A 109 -15.91 -12.65 29.02
C GLY A 109 -15.97 -13.27 27.62
N VAL A 110 -16.89 -12.82 26.77
CA VAL A 110 -17.02 -13.25 25.37
C VAL A 110 -16.63 -12.08 24.45
N LEU A 111 -15.71 -12.33 23.53
CA LEU A 111 -15.39 -11.39 22.45
C LEU A 111 -16.44 -11.52 21.34
N PHE A 112 -16.99 -10.42 20.88
CA PHE A 112 -17.79 -10.36 19.66
C PHE A 112 -16.99 -9.63 18.58
N SER A 113 -16.79 -10.25 17.43
CA SER A 113 -16.27 -9.56 16.23
C SER A 113 -17.37 -9.44 15.18
N ILE A 114 -17.40 -8.30 14.49
CA ILE A 114 -18.34 -7.99 13.41
C ILE A 114 -17.53 -7.47 12.24
N HIS A 115 -17.72 -8.04 11.05
CA HIS A 115 -17.09 -7.62 9.80
C HIS A 115 -17.94 -8.07 8.61
N ASP A 116 -17.76 -7.43 7.46
CA ASP A 116 -18.56 -7.69 6.25
C ASP A 116 -17.90 -8.68 5.26
N GLU A 117 -16.61 -9.02 5.45
CA GLU A 117 -15.83 -9.88 4.54
C GLU A 117 -14.90 -10.82 5.32
N ASP A 118 -14.61 -12.04 4.80
CA ASP A 118 -13.65 -12.97 5.42
C ASP A 118 -12.22 -12.39 5.45
N LEU A 119 -11.72 -12.15 6.65
CA LEU A 119 -10.40 -11.57 6.88
C LEU A 119 -9.30 -12.66 6.91
N PRO A 120 -8.20 -12.54 6.14
CA PRO A 120 -7.10 -13.51 6.14
C PRO A 120 -6.51 -13.76 7.54
N VAL A 121 -6.37 -12.69 8.33
CA VAL A 121 -5.88 -12.74 9.71
C VAL A 121 -6.78 -13.59 10.61
N PHE A 122 -8.10 -13.46 10.48
CA PHE A 122 -9.07 -14.23 11.26
C PHE A 122 -9.00 -15.71 10.90
N ARG A 123 -8.92 -16.02 9.60
CA ARG A 123 -8.74 -17.39 9.11
C ARG A 123 -7.43 -18.01 9.63
N LEU A 124 -6.34 -17.25 9.61
CA LEU A 124 -5.04 -17.68 10.13
C LEU A 124 -5.10 -17.97 11.63
N LEU A 125 -5.70 -17.09 12.43
CA LEU A 125 -5.85 -17.30 13.87
C LEU A 125 -6.70 -18.54 14.17
N ARG A 126 -7.86 -18.70 13.51
CA ARG A 126 -8.71 -19.89 13.65
C ARG A 126 -7.92 -21.18 13.38
N MET A 127 -7.10 -21.20 12.33
CA MET A 127 -6.24 -22.36 12.02
C MET A 127 -5.15 -22.60 13.08
N ARG A 128 -4.47 -21.55 13.56
CA ARG A 128 -3.40 -21.65 14.57
C ARG A 128 -3.95 -22.13 15.91
N ALA A 129 -5.05 -21.53 16.37
CA ALA A 129 -5.67 -21.82 17.67
C ALA A 129 -6.29 -23.24 17.76
N ARG A 130 -6.68 -23.83 16.63
CA ARG A 130 -7.10 -25.24 16.58
C ARG A 130 -5.94 -26.21 16.75
N ARG A 131 -4.72 -25.82 16.36
CA ARG A 131 -3.54 -26.70 16.32
C ARG A 131 -2.64 -26.55 17.54
N ALA A 132 -2.54 -25.35 18.10
CA ALA A 132 -1.65 -25.03 19.22
C ALA A 132 -2.43 -24.92 20.55
N PRO A 133 -2.34 -25.93 21.44
CA PRO A 133 -2.95 -25.86 22.77
C PRO A 133 -2.30 -24.75 23.60
N GLY A 134 -3.10 -23.99 24.33
CA GLY A 134 -2.63 -22.91 25.20
C GLY A 134 -2.23 -21.64 24.45
N LEU A 135 -2.51 -21.54 23.14
CA LEU A 135 -2.35 -20.28 22.40
C LEU A 135 -3.39 -19.22 22.79
N ILE A 136 -4.57 -19.68 23.22
CA ILE A 136 -5.69 -18.83 23.63
C ILE A 136 -6.23 -19.40 24.95
N ALA A 137 -6.31 -18.53 25.96
CA ALA A 137 -6.85 -18.81 27.27
C ALA A 137 -8.16 -18.05 27.53
N ASP A 138 -8.32 -16.84 26.99
CA ASP A 138 -9.51 -16.02 27.16
C ASP A 138 -9.82 -15.12 25.94
N ALA A 139 -10.94 -14.42 26.00
CA ALA A 139 -11.41 -13.49 24.97
C ALA A 139 -10.44 -12.33 24.67
N LYS A 140 -9.66 -11.89 25.66
CA LYS A 140 -8.69 -10.79 25.49
C LYS A 140 -7.48 -11.28 24.71
N GLU A 141 -7.06 -12.52 24.95
CA GLU A 141 -5.99 -13.16 24.20
C GLU A 141 -6.40 -13.41 22.74
N VAL A 142 -7.67 -13.77 22.46
CA VAL A 142 -8.17 -13.80 21.06
C VAL A 142 -7.91 -12.47 20.38
N LEU A 143 -8.30 -11.36 21.02
CA LEU A 143 -8.15 -10.01 20.46
C LEU A 143 -6.67 -9.61 20.29
N LEU A 144 -5.82 -9.90 21.27
CA LEU A 144 -4.37 -9.67 21.15
C LEU A 144 -3.75 -10.48 20.01
N LYS A 145 -4.11 -11.76 19.88
CA LYS A 145 -3.60 -12.63 18.80
C LYS A 145 -4.08 -12.21 17.42
N LEU A 146 -5.26 -11.58 17.30
CA LEU A 146 -5.69 -10.96 16.04
C LEU A 146 -4.80 -9.78 15.67
N PHE A 147 -4.49 -8.88 16.62
CA PHE A 147 -3.61 -7.75 16.38
C PHE A 147 -2.15 -8.17 16.14
N ASP A 148 -1.65 -9.16 16.86
CA ASP A 148 -0.33 -9.76 16.64
C ASP A 148 -0.21 -10.32 15.21
N ALA A 149 -1.21 -11.11 14.80
CA ALA A 149 -1.25 -11.67 13.45
C ALA A 149 -1.45 -10.63 12.34
N ASP A 150 -2.14 -9.51 12.61
CA ASP A 150 -2.27 -8.39 11.67
C ASP A 150 -0.94 -7.64 11.49
N VAL A 151 -0.17 -7.45 12.56
CA VAL A 151 1.19 -6.88 12.52
C VAL A 151 2.15 -7.81 11.77
N GLU A 152 2.11 -9.12 12.04
CA GLU A 152 2.90 -10.13 11.31
C GLU A 152 2.52 -10.13 9.81
N TYR A 153 1.22 -10.08 9.49
CA TYR A 153 0.75 -10.00 8.11
C TYR A 153 1.24 -8.72 7.40
N CYS A 154 1.22 -7.59 8.08
CA CYS A 154 1.78 -6.34 7.57
C CYS A 154 3.30 -6.45 7.31
N ALA A 155 4.04 -7.11 8.19
CA ALA A 155 5.48 -7.34 8.02
C ALA A 155 5.78 -8.16 6.75
N ASP A 156 5.06 -9.27 6.55
CA ASP A 156 5.22 -10.14 5.37
C ASP A 156 4.92 -9.38 4.06
N ARG A 157 3.87 -8.55 4.06
CA ARG A 157 3.53 -7.73 2.89
C ARG A 157 4.56 -6.62 2.66
N LEU A 158 5.17 -6.08 3.71
CA LEU A 158 6.23 -5.09 3.60
C LEU A 158 7.51 -5.67 2.97
N GLU A 159 7.83 -6.93 3.27
CA GLU A 159 8.93 -7.65 2.59
C GLU A 159 8.64 -7.81 1.09
N SER A 160 7.39 -8.13 0.73
CA SER A 160 6.97 -8.20 -0.67
C SER A 160 7.14 -6.85 -1.40
N VAL A 161 6.82 -5.74 -0.74
CA VAL A 161 7.05 -4.37 -1.28
C VAL A 161 8.54 -4.14 -1.53
N TYR A 162 9.40 -4.52 -0.59
CA TYR A 162 10.85 -4.38 -0.74
C TYR A 162 11.36 -5.14 -1.97
N ASP A 163 10.93 -6.38 -2.15
CA ASP A 163 11.32 -7.23 -3.27
C ASP A 163 10.90 -6.66 -4.62
N GLU A 164 9.68 -6.13 -4.72
CA GLU A 164 9.19 -5.48 -5.95
C GLU A 164 9.96 -4.18 -6.25
N LEU A 165 10.27 -3.37 -5.24
CA LEU A 165 11.11 -2.19 -5.41
C LEU A 165 12.54 -2.56 -5.82
N GLU A 166 13.06 -3.70 -5.38
CA GLU A 166 14.37 -4.19 -5.81
C GLU A 166 14.38 -4.62 -7.28
N LYS A 167 13.29 -5.22 -7.77
CA LYS A 167 13.10 -5.49 -9.21
C LYS A 167 13.06 -4.19 -10.01
N ALA A 168 12.28 -3.20 -9.57
CA ALA A 168 12.22 -1.88 -10.19
C ALA A 168 13.61 -1.19 -10.22
N SER A 169 14.33 -1.23 -9.09
CA SER A 169 15.69 -0.69 -8.96
C SER A 169 16.65 -1.23 -10.03
N LYS A 170 16.67 -2.56 -10.22
CA LYS A 170 17.53 -3.21 -11.23
C LYS A 170 17.21 -2.77 -12.65
N LEU A 171 15.94 -2.55 -12.97
CA LEU A 171 15.52 -2.09 -14.30
C LEU A 171 16.02 -0.66 -14.55
N VAL A 172 15.80 0.25 -13.59
CA VAL A 172 16.20 1.66 -13.69
C VAL A 172 17.72 1.81 -13.78
N LEU A 173 18.47 1.06 -12.97
CA LEU A 173 19.93 1.19 -12.90
C LEU A 173 20.69 0.43 -14.01
N SER A 174 20.00 -0.32 -14.87
CA SER A 174 20.63 -1.09 -15.95
C SER A 174 21.20 -0.23 -17.09
N GLY A 175 20.85 1.07 -17.16
CA GLY A 175 21.44 2.06 -18.07
C GLY A 175 20.80 2.16 -19.46
N GLU A 176 20.02 1.17 -19.91
CA GLU A 176 19.23 1.21 -21.15
C GLU A 176 17.73 1.28 -20.85
N VAL A 177 17.31 2.36 -20.19
CA VAL A 177 15.90 2.59 -19.87
C VAL A 177 15.20 3.23 -21.07
N THR A 178 14.25 2.55 -21.69
CA THR A 178 13.36 3.16 -22.68
C THR A 178 12.23 3.94 -21.99
N ASP A 179 11.59 4.88 -22.68
CA ASP A 179 10.48 5.64 -22.11
C ASP A 179 9.28 4.74 -21.74
N GLU A 180 9.05 3.66 -22.50
CA GLU A 180 8.04 2.64 -22.19
C GLU A 180 8.37 1.88 -20.90
N LEU A 181 9.61 1.38 -20.79
CA LEU A 181 10.08 0.70 -19.58
C LEU A 181 10.04 1.63 -18.36
N ALA A 182 10.38 2.91 -18.53
CA ALA A 182 10.29 3.89 -17.47
C ALA A 182 8.84 4.08 -16.99
N GLY A 183 7.87 4.08 -17.92
CA GLY A 183 6.44 4.11 -17.60
C GLY A 183 6.00 2.90 -16.78
N ASP A 184 6.39 1.69 -17.19
CA ASP A 184 6.07 0.45 -16.47
C ASP A 184 6.68 0.43 -15.06
N VAL A 185 7.92 0.90 -14.93
CA VAL A 185 8.59 1.00 -13.63
C VAL A 185 7.89 2.03 -12.73
N LEU A 186 7.54 3.20 -13.24
CA LEU A 186 6.79 4.20 -12.46
C LEU A 186 5.45 3.66 -11.99
N ALA A 187 4.73 2.92 -12.84
CA ALA A 187 3.48 2.27 -12.46
C ALA A 187 3.69 1.21 -11.36
N ALA A 188 4.78 0.44 -11.44
CA ALA A 188 5.14 -0.52 -10.41
C ALA A 188 5.48 0.17 -9.07
N ILE A 189 6.30 1.23 -9.11
CA ILE A 189 6.65 2.03 -7.92
C ILE A 189 5.39 2.63 -7.28
N ALA A 190 4.46 3.16 -8.07
CA ALA A 190 3.20 3.73 -7.57
C ALA A 190 2.34 2.68 -6.84
N ARG A 191 2.25 1.44 -7.35
CA ARG A 191 1.55 0.35 -6.65
C ARG A 191 2.20 0.01 -5.31
N GLN A 192 3.54 0.01 -5.27
CA GLN A 192 4.29 -0.25 -4.04
C GLN A 192 4.18 0.89 -3.02
N GLU A 193 4.07 2.14 -3.48
CA GLU A 193 3.81 3.30 -2.63
C GLU A 193 2.44 3.21 -1.94
N ASP A 194 1.37 2.92 -2.70
CA ASP A 194 0.02 2.77 -2.15
C ASP A 194 -0.03 1.63 -1.11
N LEU A 195 0.58 0.47 -1.42
CA LEU A 195 0.63 -0.66 -0.49
C LEU A 195 1.42 -0.33 0.78
N ASN A 196 2.60 0.29 0.67
CA ASN A 196 3.38 0.73 1.84
C ASN A 196 2.59 1.73 2.70
N GLY A 197 1.86 2.66 2.07
CA GLY A 197 0.98 3.61 2.75
C GLY A 197 -0.17 2.93 3.49
N ARG A 198 -0.78 1.90 2.90
CA ARG A 198 -1.84 1.10 3.55
C ARG A 198 -1.32 0.32 4.75
N ILE A 199 -0.18 -0.35 4.60
CA ILE A 199 0.49 -1.06 5.70
C ILE A 199 0.75 -0.11 6.87
N ARG A 200 1.33 1.07 6.60
CA ARG A 200 1.58 2.07 7.65
C ARG A 200 0.30 2.54 8.34
N ARG A 201 -0.80 2.76 7.59
CA ARG A 201 -2.09 3.16 8.18
C ARG A 201 -2.70 2.07 9.06
N ASN A 202 -2.70 0.82 8.61
CA ASN A 202 -3.18 -0.32 9.39
C ASN A 202 -2.32 -0.50 10.67
N ALA A 203 -1.00 -0.46 10.57
CA ALA A 203 -0.10 -0.56 11.72
C ALA A 203 -0.37 0.54 12.77
N MET A 204 -0.66 1.77 12.33
CA MET A 204 -1.07 2.88 13.21
C MET A 204 -2.41 2.62 13.90
N ASP A 205 -3.38 2.04 13.19
CA ASP A 205 -4.69 1.72 13.74
C ASP A 205 -4.60 0.58 14.78
N THR A 206 -3.87 -0.48 14.46
CA THR A 206 -3.55 -1.58 15.39
C THR A 206 -2.79 -1.08 16.62
N ARG A 207 -1.85 -0.14 16.47
CA ARG A 207 -1.17 0.53 17.59
C ARG A 207 -2.17 1.19 18.54
N ARG A 208 -3.17 1.90 18.00
CA ARG A 208 -4.18 2.62 18.80
C ARG A 208 -5.08 1.63 19.55
N ALA A 209 -5.49 0.56 18.89
CA ALA A 209 -6.29 -0.50 19.50
C ALA A 209 -5.55 -1.17 20.68
N VAL A 210 -4.31 -1.61 20.46
CA VAL A 210 -3.46 -2.20 21.50
C VAL A 210 -3.20 -1.21 22.63
N SER A 211 -2.91 0.05 22.30
CA SER A 211 -2.72 1.11 23.30
C SER A 211 -3.99 1.36 24.13
N PHE A 212 -5.17 1.27 23.53
CA PHE A 212 -6.45 1.37 24.24
C PHE A 212 -6.61 0.20 25.22
N MET A 213 -6.35 -1.04 24.79
CA MET A 213 -6.39 -2.23 25.66
C MET A 213 -5.42 -2.11 26.85
N MET A 214 -4.24 -1.54 26.64
CA MET A 214 -3.29 -1.27 27.72
C MET A 214 -3.79 -0.20 28.69
N ARG A 215 -4.40 0.88 28.19
CA ARG A 215 -4.91 1.99 29.02
C ARG A 215 -6.17 1.63 29.80
N SER A 216 -7.05 0.79 29.24
CA SER A 216 -8.27 0.32 29.92
C SER A 216 -7.99 -0.65 31.08
N ARG A 217 -6.73 -1.09 31.25
CA ARG A 217 -6.29 -2.02 32.31
C ARG A 217 -7.03 -3.36 32.29
N MET A 218 -7.55 -3.77 31.13
CA MET A 218 -8.22 -5.07 30.94
C MET A 218 -7.24 -6.26 30.91
N LEU A 219 -5.96 -6.00 30.63
CA LEU A 219 -4.94 -7.03 30.41
C LEU A 219 -4.30 -7.51 31.72
N GLY A 220 -4.08 -8.82 31.83
CA GLY A 220 -3.23 -9.41 32.87
C GLY A 220 -1.75 -9.16 32.61
N ALA A 221 -0.87 -9.59 33.52
CA ALA A 221 0.57 -9.34 33.41
C ALA A 221 1.18 -9.91 32.12
N GLU A 222 0.90 -11.18 31.79
CA GLU A 222 1.42 -11.82 30.57
C GLU A 222 0.85 -11.18 29.29
N GLN A 223 -0.46 -10.92 29.26
CA GLN A 223 -1.14 -10.20 28.16
C GLN A 223 -0.59 -8.77 27.96
N PHE A 224 -0.20 -8.10 29.04
CA PHE A 224 0.40 -6.78 28.96
C PHE A 224 1.82 -6.84 28.38
N GLU A 225 2.62 -7.87 28.70
CA GLU A 225 3.91 -8.11 28.05
C GLU A 225 3.77 -8.36 26.55
N GLU A 226 2.79 -9.16 26.16
CA GLU A 226 2.48 -9.44 24.76
C GLU A 226 2.07 -8.17 24.02
N ALA A 227 1.17 -7.35 24.60
CA ALA A 227 0.84 -6.04 24.05
C ALA A 227 2.09 -5.16 23.86
N ARG A 228 3.06 -5.20 24.79
CA ARG A 228 4.35 -4.50 24.64
C ARG A 228 5.26 -5.08 23.55
N GLN A 229 5.14 -6.37 23.23
CA GLN A 229 5.84 -6.97 22.09
C GLN A 229 5.23 -6.46 20.78
N ILE A 230 3.90 -6.55 20.63
CA ILE A 230 3.17 -6.04 19.46
C ILE A 230 3.52 -4.57 19.20
N MET A 231 3.51 -3.72 20.23
CA MET A 231 3.87 -2.29 20.10
C MET A 231 5.31 -2.08 19.58
N ARG A 232 6.28 -2.91 20.01
CA ARG A 232 7.67 -2.85 19.53
C ARG A 232 7.80 -3.31 18.10
N ASP A 233 7.03 -4.33 17.71
CA ASP A 233 7.03 -4.83 16.33
C ASP A 233 6.43 -3.78 15.38
N ILE A 234 5.37 -3.09 15.79
CA ILE A 234 4.82 -1.94 15.06
C ILE A 234 5.86 -0.81 14.93
N ASP A 235 6.62 -0.49 15.99
CA ASP A 235 7.68 0.53 15.92
C ASP A 235 8.78 0.15 14.91
N SER A 236 9.13 -1.14 14.83
CA SER A 236 10.06 -1.67 13.83
C SER A 236 9.50 -1.55 12.41
N LEU A 237 8.21 -1.89 12.21
CA LEU A 237 7.52 -1.73 10.93
C LEU A 237 7.48 -0.27 10.48
N ASP A 238 7.20 0.67 11.38
CA ASP A 238 7.23 2.09 11.05
C ASP A 238 8.58 2.54 10.52
N GLY A 239 9.68 2.08 11.13
CA GLY A 239 11.03 2.32 10.63
C GLY A 239 11.25 1.78 9.21
N HIS A 240 10.76 0.56 8.93
CA HIS A 240 10.85 -0.03 7.59
C HIS A 240 9.97 0.71 6.56
N THR A 241 8.73 1.07 6.89
CA THR A 241 7.85 1.80 5.96
C THR A 241 8.45 3.16 5.58
N ALA A 242 9.08 3.86 6.53
CA ALA A 242 9.79 5.11 6.27
C ALA A 242 10.98 4.91 5.33
N PHE A 243 11.80 3.90 5.58
CA PHE A 243 12.91 3.54 4.69
C PHE A 243 12.43 3.20 3.27
N LEU A 244 11.31 2.49 3.13
CA LEU A 244 10.74 2.19 1.82
C LEU A 244 10.22 3.43 1.10
N PHE A 245 9.63 4.40 1.81
CA PHE A 245 9.26 5.69 1.19
C PHE A 245 10.47 6.42 0.62
N ASP A 246 11.60 6.44 1.33
CA ASP A 246 12.84 7.03 0.82
C ASP A 246 13.34 6.29 -0.44
N LYS A 247 13.29 4.94 -0.43
CA LYS A 247 13.64 4.12 -1.61
C LYS A 247 12.71 4.38 -2.79
N ILE A 248 11.41 4.48 -2.55
CA ILE A 248 10.38 4.82 -3.56
C ILE A 248 10.69 6.17 -4.20
N ASN A 249 10.92 7.20 -3.40
CA ASN A 249 11.25 8.55 -3.89
C ASN A 249 12.54 8.54 -4.71
N PHE A 250 13.58 7.89 -4.21
CA PHE A 250 14.84 7.74 -4.94
C PHE A 250 14.64 7.07 -6.31
N LEU A 251 13.86 5.98 -6.37
CA LEU A 251 13.61 5.26 -7.63
C LEU A 251 12.74 6.07 -8.59
N MET A 252 11.75 6.80 -8.09
CA MET A 252 10.92 7.69 -8.90
C MET A 252 11.76 8.81 -9.51
N ASP A 253 12.59 9.48 -8.72
CA ASP A 253 13.51 10.53 -9.18
C ASP A 253 14.54 10.00 -10.17
N ALA A 254 15.12 8.84 -9.91
CA ALA A 254 16.07 8.20 -10.82
C ALA A 254 15.40 7.88 -12.18
N THR A 255 14.18 7.34 -12.15
CA THR A 255 13.43 6.99 -13.37
C THR A 255 13.11 8.24 -14.19
N VAL A 256 12.63 9.30 -13.56
CA VAL A 256 12.41 10.61 -14.22
C VAL A 256 13.73 11.19 -14.75
N GLY A 257 14.83 11.02 -14.01
CA GLY A 257 16.17 11.39 -14.45
C GLY A 257 16.58 10.71 -15.76
N PHE A 258 16.33 9.39 -15.89
CA PHE A 258 16.60 8.66 -17.13
C PHE A 258 15.72 9.12 -18.30
N ILE A 259 14.43 9.37 -18.06
CA ILE A 259 13.53 9.95 -19.08
C ILE A 259 14.10 11.29 -19.57
N ASN A 260 14.52 12.17 -18.66
CA ASN A 260 15.12 13.45 -19.02
C ASN A 260 16.43 13.29 -19.82
N ILE A 261 17.26 12.28 -19.51
CA ILE A 261 18.47 11.97 -20.28
C ILE A 261 18.11 11.55 -21.70
N ASN A 262 17.11 10.67 -21.87
CA ASN A 262 16.63 10.24 -23.19
C ASN A 262 16.07 11.40 -24.01
N GLN A 263 15.22 12.22 -23.40
CA GLN A 263 14.66 13.42 -24.05
C GLN A 263 15.76 14.39 -24.48
N ASN A 264 16.76 14.63 -23.62
CA ASN A 264 17.91 15.46 -23.95
C ASN A 264 18.73 14.90 -25.12
N LYS A 265 18.87 13.57 -25.22
CA LYS A 265 19.54 12.92 -26.35
C LYS A 265 18.79 13.16 -27.66
N ILE A 266 17.45 13.06 -27.65
CA ILE A 266 16.60 13.34 -28.82
C ILE A 266 16.72 14.82 -29.23
N ILE A 267 16.57 15.77 -28.30
CA ILE A 267 16.68 17.21 -28.55
C ILE A 267 18.06 17.56 -29.14
N LYS A 268 19.13 16.95 -28.62
CA LYS A 268 20.48 17.17 -29.11
C LYS A 268 20.65 16.74 -30.56
N ILE A 269 20.05 15.62 -30.96
CA ILE A 269 20.09 15.14 -32.37
C ILE A 269 19.37 16.13 -33.28
N PHE A 270 18.15 16.56 -32.93
CA PHE A 270 17.41 17.54 -33.74
C PHE A 270 18.13 18.88 -33.83
N SER A 271 18.74 19.33 -32.72
CA SER A 271 19.51 20.57 -32.68
C SER A 271 20.73 20.52 -33.61
N VAL A 272 21.48 19.42 -33.58
CA VAL A 272 22.63 19.22 -34.48
C VAL A 272 22.18 19.15 -35.94
N ALA A 273 21.09 18.42 -36.25
CA ALA A 273 20.52 18.37 -37.59
C ALA A 273 20.09 19.77 -38.08
N SER A 274 19.41 20.54 -37.23
CA SER A 274 18.95 21.89 -37.56
C SER A 274 20.11 22.83 -37.87
N VAL A 275 21.16 22.83 -37.04
CA VAL A 275 22.35 23.66 -37.27
C VAL A 275 23.11 23.21 -38.53
N ALA A 276 23.08 21.93 -38.89
CA ALA A 276 23.70 21.43 -40.11
C ALA A 276 22.91 21.81 -41.39
N PHE A 277 21.58 21.90 -41.35
CA PHE A 277 20.74 22.12 -42.54
C PHE A 277 20.23 23.55 -42.71
N LEU A 278 20.05 24.33 -41.64
CA LEU A 278 19.51 25.70 -41.74
C LEU A 278 20.41 26.65 -42.54
N PRO A 279 21.75 26.72 -42.33
CA PRO A 279 22.61 27.62 -43.10
C PRO A 279 22.67 27.30 -44.61
N PRO A 280 22.84 26.03 -45.05
CA PRO A 280 22.73 25.69 -46.46
C PRO A 280 21.38 26.06 -47.07
N THR A 281 20.28 25.85 -46.32
CA THR A 281 18.93 26.20 -46.77
C THR A 281 18.76 27.71 -46.93
N MET A 282 19.32 28.49 -46.01
CA MET A 282 19.33 29.95 -46.10
C MET A 282 20.13 30.43 -47.32
N ILE A 283 21.30 29.85 -47.58
CA ILE A 283 22.10 30.16 -48.77
C ILE A 283 21.33 29.82 -50.05
N ALA A 284 20.75 28.61 -50.13
CA ALA A 284 19.93 28.20 -51.27
C ALA A 284 18.73 29.13 -51.47
N SER A 285 18.07 29.54 -50.39
CA SER A 285 16.95 30.49 -50.42
C SER A 285 17.37 31.86 -50.94
N LEU A 286 18.52 32.38 -50.48
CA LEU A 286 19.06 33.68 -50.93
C LEU A 286 19.36 33.69 -52.43
N TYR A 287 20.04 32.67 -52.93
CA TYR A 287 20.35 32.55 -54.37
C TYR A 287 19.14 32.10 -55.21
N GLY A 288 18.03 31.70 -54.57
CA GLY A 288 16.75 31.41 -55.22
C GLY A 288 15.81 32.62 -55.33
N MET A 289 16.20 33.80 -54.83
CA MET A 289 15.37 35.01 -54.91
C MET A 289 15.48 35.66 -56.30
N ASN A 290 14.39 36.27 -56.77
CA ASN A 290 14.32 36.92 -58.08
C ASN A 290 14.69 38.42 -58.03
N PHE A 291 15.90 38.77 -57.57
CA PHE A 291 16.37 40.16 -57.59
C PHE A 291 17.12 40.50 -58.87
N GLU A 292 16.98 41.75 -59.32
CA GLU A 292 17.61 42.25 -60.55
C GLU A 292 19.12 42.52 -60.38
N HIS A 293 19.58 42.87 -59.18
CA HIS A 293 20.99 43.12 -58.86
C HIS A 293 21.58 42.02 -57.96
N MET A 294 22.10 40.97 -58.57
CA MET A 294 22.88 39.91 -57.91
C MET A 294 24.19 39.68 -58.67
N PRO A 295 25.26 40.44 -58.36
CA PRO A 295 26.49 40.44 -59.13
C PRO A 295 27.17 39.05 -59.20
N GLU A 296 26.96 38.21 -58.20
CA GLU A 296 27.52 36.86 -58.08
C GLU A 296 26.95 35.87 -59.12
N LEU A 297 25.72 36.08 -59.60
CA LEU A 297 25.06 35.20 -60.59
C LEU A 297 25.66 35.34 -61.99
N SER A 298 26.23 36.52 -62.31
CA SER A 298 26.86 36.79 -63.61
C SER A 298 28.22 36.10 -63.78
N GLN A 299 28.79 35.57 -62.69
CA GLN A 299 30.11 34.95 -62.67
C GLN A 299 30.02 33.45 -62.93
N PRO A 300 30.86 32.86 -63.81
CA PRO A 300 30.82 31.42 -64.12
C PRO A 300 31.16 30.53 -62.91
N TRP A 301 31.81 31.07 -61.87
CA TRP A 301 32.14 30.39 -60.63
C TRP A 301 31.08 30.58 -59.52
N GLY A 302 30.05 31.40 -59.72
CA GLY A 302 29.05 31.72 -58.70
C GLY A 302 28.25 30.50 -58.21
N TYR A 303 27.83 29.63 -59.13
CA TYR A 303 27.11 28.40 -58.77
C TYR A 303 28.00 27.37 -58.03
N PRO A 304 29.21 27.02 -58.51
CA PRO A 304 30.15 26.21 -57.74
C PRO A 304 30.52 26.82 -56.37
N PHE A 305 30.65 28.14 -56.28
CA PHE A 305 30.95 28.83 -55.04
C PHE A 305 29.80 28.75 -54.02
N ALA A 306 28.55 28.94 -54.45
CA ALA A 306 27.38 28.78 -53.60
C ALA A 306 27.26 27.34 -53.07
N LEU A 307 27.50 26.32 -53.91
CA LEU A 307 27.56 24.92 -53.49
C LEU A 307 28.68 24.67 -52.47
N GLY A 308 29.87 25.23 -52.72
CA GLY A 308 31.00 25.17 -51.77
C GLY A 308 30.66 25.79 -50.42
N LEU A 309 30.00 26.96 -50.40
CA LEU A 309 29.53 27.61 -49.19
C LEU A 309 28.46 26.78 -48.46
N MET A 310 27.51 26.18 -49.19
CA MET A 310 26.51 25.29 -48.60
C MET A 310 27.17 24.08 -47.91
N VAL A 311 28.08 23.38 -48.61
CA VAL A 311 28.82 22.25 -48.02
C VAL A 311 29.65 22.69 -46.83
N LEU A 312 30.40 23.79 -46.95
CA LEU A 312 31.23 24.30 -45.86
C LEU A 312 30.40 24.67 -44.63
N SER A 313 29.25 25.31 -44.83
CA SER A 313 28.36 25.74 -43.75
C SER A 313 27.69 24.58 -43.01
N ALA A 314 27.52 23.42 -43.65
CA ALA A 314 27.07 22.19 -42.98
C ALA A 314 28.22 21.46 -42.27
N VAL A 315 29.40 21.38 -42.91
CA VAL A 315 30.55 20.60 -42.41
C VAL A 315 31.20 21.26 -41.18
N VAL A 316 31.33 22.58 -41.16
CA VAL A 316 31.99 23.30 -40.06
C VAL A 316 31.31 23.05 -38.70
N PRO A 317 29.98 23.22 -38.55
CA PRO A 317 29.28 22.88 -37.31
C PRO A 317 29.36 21.39 -36.98
N MET A 318 29.26 20.50 -37.97
CA MET A 318 29.34 19.05 -37.76
C MET A 318 30.69 18.63 -37.17
N VAL A 319 31.80 19.17 -37.68
CA VAL A 319 33.14 18.91 -37.13
C VAL A 319 33.27 19.48 -35.71
N TYR A 320 32.70 20.66 -35.45
CA TYR A 320 32.69 21.26 -34.12
C TYR A 320 31.94 20.39 -33.10
N PHE A 321 30.71 19.93 -33.43
CA PHE A 321 29.93 19.07 -32.55
C PHE A 321 30.55 17.68 -32.38
N HIS A 322 31.20 17.15 -33.42
CA HIS A 322 31.95 15.89 -33.33
C HIS A 322 33.10 16.01 -32.32
N LYS A 323 33.89 17.09 -32.38
CA LYS A 323 34.99 17.35 -31.44
C LYS A 323 34.52 17.54 -30.00
N LYS A 324 33.34 18.14 -29.79
CA LYS A 324 32.73 18.26 -28.46
C LYS A 324 32.12 16.95 -27.92
N GLY A 325 32.17 15.85 -28.67
CA GLY A 325 31.59 14.57 -28.27
C GLY A 325 30.06 14.56 -28.32
N TRP A 326 29.44 15.51 -29.04
CA TRP A 326 27.98 15.60 -29.10
C TRP A 326 27.33 14.52 -29.97
N LEU A 327 28.13 13.91 -30.83
CA LEU A 327 27.75 12.85 -31.76
C LEU A 327 28.22 11.45 -31.30
N ARG A 328 28.88 11.32 -30.14
CA ARG A 328 29.22 10.02 -29.55
C ARG A 328 28.03 9.51 -28.72
N ARG A 329 27.77 8.22 -28.83
CA ARG A 329 26.59 7.51 -28.31
C ARG A 329 26.42 7.66 -26.80
#